data_AF-A0A336N9I3-F1
#
_entry.id   AF-A0A336N9I3-F1
#
_cell.length_a   1.000
_cell.length_b   1.000
_cell.length_c   1.000
_cell.angle_alpha   90.00
_cell.angle_beta   90.00
_cell.angle_gamma   90.00
#
_symmetry.space_group_name_H-M   'P 1'
#
loop_
_entity.id
_entity.type
_entity.pdbx_description
1 polymer ?
#
loop_
_entity_poly.entity_id
_entity_poly.type
_entity_poly.pdbx_seq_one_letter_code
_entity_poly.pdbx_strand_id
1 'polypeptide(L)'
;MKRWLYALLGLIVLLVAIVCLLPWWIMPKQVENLANRFLAPDYELQLPERWHLQTTGLQLPELEVRTAQCTIATLADVHVNWWEPRRLEVANASLDYECLNSLPSNDDAKTSLNLTALFLPSHPLK
;
A
#
# COMPACT_ATOMS: atom_id res chain seq x y z
N MET A 1 28.62 39.38 4.03
CA MET A 1 27.18 39.00 4.00
C MET A 1 26.74 38.39 2.66
N LYS A 2 27.11 38.94 1.49
CA LYS A 2 26.67 38.44 0.17
C LYS A 2 26.99 36.96 -0.15
N ARG A 3 28.19 36.45 0.19
CA ARG A 3 28.61 35.07 -0.14
C ARG A 3 27.77 33.99 0.56
N TRP A 4 27.36 34.26 1.80
CA TRP A 4 26.48 33.37 2.56
C TRP A 4 25.07 33.32 1.97
N LEU A 5 24.59 34.47 1.47
CA LEU A 5 23.29 34.57 0.83
C LEU A 5 23.23 33.76 -0.47
N TYR A 6 24.31 33.77 -1.28
CA TYR A 6 24.40 32.93 -2.48
C TYR A 6 24.50 31.42 -2.15
N ALA A 7 25.20 31.05 -1.08
CA ALA A 7 25.27 29.64 -0.65
C ALA A 7 23.90 29.14 -0.17
N LEU A 8 23.17 29.95 0.60
CA LEU A 8 21.84 29.61 1.10
C LEU A 8 20.81 29.55 -0.04
N LEU A 9 20.91 30.46 -1.01
CA LEU A 9 20.09 30.45 -2.21
C LEU A 9 20.40 29.23 -3.10
N GLY A 10 21.68 28.84 -3.22
CA GLY A 10 22.08 27.61 -3.90
C GLY A 10 21.54 26.34 -3.22
N LEU A 11 21.57 26.29 -1.88
CA LEU A 11 21.00 25.18 -1.11
C LEU A 11 19.48 25.08 -1.32
N ILE A 12 18.76 26.21 -1.29
CA ILE A 12 17.31 26.23 -1.53
C ILE A 12 17.01 25.75 -2.95
N VAL A 13 17.75 26.23 -3.96
CA VAL A 13 17.58 25.78 -5.35
C VAL A 13 17.88 24.29 -5.48
N LEU A 14 18.88 23.76 -4.78
CA LEU A 14 19.19 22.33 -4.77
C LEU A 14 18.05 21.51 -4.13
N LEU A 15 17.51 21.96 -3.00
CA LEU A 15 16.39 21.28 -2.34
C LEU A 15 15.12 21.33 -3.20
N VAL A 16 14.82 22.47 -3.82
CA VAL A 16 13.71 22.60 -4.76
C VAL A 16 13.94 21.72 -5.98
N ALA A 17 15.17 21.66 -6.52
CA ALA A 17 15.48 20.75 -7.61
C ALA A 17 15.27 19.29 -7.20
N ILE A 18 15.72 18.87 -6.02
CA ILE A 18 15.49 17.52 -5.50
C ILE A 18 13.99 17.23 -5.37
N VAL A 19 13.20 18.13 -4.77
CA VAL A 19 11.74 17.97 -4.63
C VAL A 19 11.02 17.98 -5.98
N CYS A 20 11.43 18.85 -6.92
CA CYS A 20 10.88 18.93 -8.27
C CYS A 20 11.36 17.80 -9.20
N LEU A 21 12.47 17.13 -8.89
CA LEU A 21 12.95 15.90 -9.53
C LEU A 21 12.33 14.64 -8.90
N LEU A 22 11.69 14.76 -7.73
CA LEU A 22 10.99 13.68 -7.03
C LEU A 22 9.47 13.52 -7.33
N PRO A 23 8.86 13.91 -8.48
CA PRO A 23 7.48 13.54 -8.76
C PRO A 23 7.32 12.12 -9.36
N TRP A 24 8.41 11.38 -9.61
CA TRP A 24 8.36 10.11 -10.34
C TRP A 24 8.40 8.83 -9.47
N TRP A 25 8.98 8.86 -8.26
CA TRP A 25 9.18 7.63 -7.47
C TRP A 25 7.90 7.07 -6.83
N ILE A 26 6.80 7.83 -6.86
CA ILE A 26 5.47 7.42 -6.35
C ILE A 26 4.58 7.06 -7.55
N MET A 27 5.14 6.36 -8.53
CA MET A 27 4.36 5.80 -9.63
C MET A 27 3.64 4.54 -9.14
N PRO A 28 2.31 4.40 -9.36
CA PRO A 28 1.52 3.28 -8.82
C PRO A 28 2.10 1.93 -9.25
N LYS A 29 2.69 1.84 -10.45
CA LYS A 29 3.33 0.64 -10.98
C LYS A 29 4.56 0.16 -10.20
N GLN A 30 5.32 1.05 -9.57
CA GLN A 30 6.44 0.62 -8.73
C GLN A 30 5.97 0.08 -7.38
N VAL A 31 4.91 0.67 -6.83
CA VAL A 31 4.28 0.21 -5.59
C VAL A 31 3.58 -1.14 -5.82
N GLU A 32 2.89 -1.30 -6.94
CA GLU A 32 2.28 -2.55 -7.40
C GLU A 32 3.33 -3.68 -7.48
N ASN A 33 4.44 -3.44 -8.18
CA ASN A 33 5.51 -4.44 -8.32
C ASN A 33 6.20 -4.75 -6.97
N LEU A 34 6.38 -3.75 -6.12
CA LEU A 34 6.94 -3.97 -4.78
C LEU A 34 5.97 -4.77 -3.90
N ALA A 35 4.69 -4.42 -3.91
CA ALA A 35 3.66 -5.14 -3.18
C ALA A 35 3.58 -6.59 -3.67
N ASN A 36 3.50 -6.82 -4.99
CA ASN A 36 3.44 -8.16 -5.57
C ASN A 36 4.65 -9.03 -5.24
N ARG A 37 5.83 -8.45 -4.99
CA ARG A 37 7.00 -9.19 -4.49
C ARG A 37 6.81 -9.70 -3.06
N PHE A 38 6.06 -8.99 -2.22
CA PHE A 38 5.73 -9.42 -0.86
C PHE A 38 4.49 -10.31 -0.81
N LEU A 39 3.71 -10.37 -1.88
CA LEU A 39 2.59 -11.30 -2.00
C LEU A 39 3.10 -12.69 -2.42
N ALA A 40 2.30 -13.70 -2.07
CA ALA A 40 2.53 -15.04 -2.60
C ALA A 40 2.47 -14.98 -4.13
N PRO A 41 3.33 -15.75 -4.84
CA PRO A 41 3.53 -15.63 -6.29
C PRO A 41 2.25 -15.86 -7.12
N ASP A 42 1.22 -16.48 -6.54
CA ASP A 42 -0.06 -16.75 -7.19
C ASP A 42 -1.08 -15.60 -7.06
N TYR A 43 -0.71 -14.49 -6.42
CA TYR A 43 -1.57 -13.34 -6.15
C TYR A 43 -0.95 -12.05 -6.66
N GLU A 44 -1.73 -11.27 -7.39
CA GLU A 44 -1.36 -9.94 -7.86
C GLU A 44 -2.30 -8.92 -7.23
N LEU A 45 -1.74 -7.94 -6.54
CA LEU A 45 -2.44 -6.69 -6.25
C LEU A 45 -2.41 -5.84 -7.50
N GLN A 46 -3.57 -5.32 -7.89
CA GLN A 46 -3.65 -4.25 -8.88
C GLN A 46 -3.98 -2.96 -8.15
N LEU A 47 -3.06 -1.99 -8.23
CA LEU A 47 -3.30 -0.66 -7.71
C LEU A 47 -3.86 0.21 -8.84
N PRO A 48 -4.82 1.09 -8.54
CA PRO A 48 -5.44 1.92 -9.56
C PRO A 48 -4.41 2.91 -10.10
N GLU A 49 -4.44 3.18 -11.39
CA GLU A 49 -3.54 4.17 -12.02
C GLU A 49 -3.70 5.57 -11.42
N ARG A 50 -4.89 5.86 -10.87
CA ARG A 50 -5.22 7.11 -10.19
C ARG A 50 -5.41 6.81 -8.71
N TRP A 51 -4.40 7.15 -7.94
CA TRP A 51 -4.41 7.08 -6.48
C TRP A 51 -4.00 8.44 -5.93
N HIS A 52 -4.66 8.86 -4.86
CA HIS A 52 -4.46 10.18 -4.28
C HIS A 52 -3.64 10.03 -3.01
N LEU A 53 -2.35 10.33 -3.12
CA LEU A 53 -1.46 10.43 -1.97
C LEU A 53 -1.56 11.84 -1.41
N GLN A 54 -2.17 11.95 -0.24
CA GLN A 54 -2.25 13.18 0.53
C GLN A 54 -1.19 13.17 1.61
N THR A 55 -0.76 14.35 2.06
CA THR A 55 -0.10 14.49 3.37
C THR A 55 -1.02 14.07 4.52
N THR A 56 -2.32 13.94 4.19
CA THR A 56 -3.50 13.37 4.83
C THR A 56 -3.63 11.86 4.89
N GLY A 57 -2.86 11.15 4.06
CA GLY A 57 -2.91 9.69 3.98
C GLY A 57 -2.99 9.23 2.56
N LEU A 58 -3.43 8.00 2.38
CA LEU A 58 -3.55 7.42 1.06
C LEU A 58 -5.01 7.10 0.77
N GLN A 59 -5.50 7.57 -0.37
CA GLN A 59 -6.83 7.27 -0.86
C GLN A 59 -6.72 6.48 -2.17
N LEU A 60 -7.26 5.27 -2.17
CA LEU A 60 -7.34 4.43 -3.36
C LEU A 60 -8.83 4.29 -3.73
N PRO A 61 -9.23 4.67 -4.95
CA PRO A 61 -10.62 4.51 -5.39
C PRO A 61 -11.03 3.03 -5.42
N GLU A 62 -10.12 2.15 -5.80
CA GLU A 62 -10.38 0.72 -5.91
C GLU A 62 -9.06 -0.06 -5.76
N LEU A 63 -9.10 -1.16 -5.04
CA LEU A 63 -7.99 -2.09 -4.84
C LEU A 63 -8.48 -3.50 -5.10
N GLU A 64 -7.88 -4.17 -6.07
CA GLU A 64 -8.26 -5.53 -6.43
C GLU A 64 -7.15 -6.51 -6.09
N VAL A 65 -7.55 -7.63 -5.51
CA VAL A 65 -6.68 -8.80 -5.30
C VAL A 65 -7.08 -9.83 -6.35
N ARG A 66 -6.20 -10.07 -7.31
CA ARG A 66 -6.42 -10.99 -8.42
C ARG A 66 -5.49 -12.19 -8.34
N THR A 67 -5.91 -13.28 -8.95
CA THR A 67 -5.04 -14.41 -9.30
C THR A 67 -4.95 -14.53 -10.81
N ALA A 68 -4.20 -15.52 -11.30
CA ALA A 68 -4.12 -15.81 -12.72
C ALA A 68 -5.49 -16.10 -13.38
N GLN A 69 -6.51 -16.46 -12.61
CA GLN A 69 -7.79 -16.95 -13.12
C GLN A 69 -8.98 -16.03 -12.81
N CYS A 70 -8.98 -15.34 -11.66
CA CYS A 70 -10.12 -14.54 -11.22
C CYS A 70 -9.75 -13.47 -10.18
N THR A 71 -10.64 -12.49 -9.96
CA THR A 71 -10.52 -11.49 -8.89
C THR A 71 -11.12 -12.07 -7.61
N ILE A 72 -10.31 -12.27 -6.58
CA ILE A 72 -10.77 -12.83 -5.30
C ILE A 72 -11.48 -11.76 -4.48
N ALA A 73 -10.88 -10.58 -4.36
CA ALA A 73 -11.39 -9.53 -3.49
C ALA A 73 -11.31 -8.18 -4.18
N THR A 74 -12.34 -7.36 -3.96
CA THR A 74 -12.36 -5.97 -4.40
C THR A 74 -12.64 -5.09 -3.20
N LEU A 75 -11.78 -4.10 -2.98
CA LEU A 75 -11.95 -3.10 -1.93
C LEU A 75 -12.14 -1.75 -2.62
N ALA A 76 -13.32 -1.17 -2.47
CA ALA A 76 -13.63 0.15 -3.00
C ALA A 76 -13.53 1.22 -1.92
N ASP A 77 -13.01 2.37 -2.33
CA ASP A 77 -12.83 3.58 -1.51
C ASP A 77 -12.02 3.27 -0.24
N VAL A 78 -10.76 2.92 -0.43
CA VAL A 78 -9.82 2.60 0.65
C VAL A 78 -9.11 3.87 1.09
N HIS A 79 -9.30 4.25 2.35
CA HIS A 79 -8.66 5.39 2.99
C HIS A 79 -7.71 4.92 4.08
N VAL A 80 -6.43 5.28 3.96
CA VAL A 80 -5.39 4.97 4.94
C VAL A 80 -4.91 6.27 5.56
N ASN A 81 -5.28 6.51 6.82
CA ASN A 81 -4.87 7.67 7.59
C ASN A 81 -3.57 7.33 8.36
N TRP A 82 -2.48 8.08 8.12
CA TRP A 82 -1.18 7.83 8.75
C TRP A 82 -0.95 8.63 10.05
N TRP A 83 -1.73 9.68 10.32
CA TRP A 83 -1.80 10.44 11.58
C TRP A 83 -2.89 9.89 12.49
N GLU A 84 -2.85 10.28 13.76
CA GLU A 84 -3.78 9.82 14.76
C GLU A 84 -5.21 10.36 14.53
N PRO A 85 -6.24 9.48 14.57
CA PRO A 85 -6.13 8.03 14.73
C PRO A 85 -5.68 7.36 13.42
N ARG A 86 -4.61 6.54 13.52
CA ARG A 86 -4.13 5.72 12.40
C ARG A 86 -5.20 4.70 12.05
N ARG A 87 -5.87 4.88 10.92
CA ARG A 87 -7.04 4.08 10.53
C ARG A 87 -6.93 3.67 9.08
N LEU A 88 -7.38 2.45 8.82
CA LEU A 88 -7.68 1.96 7.49
C LEU A 88 -9.19 1.82 7.42
N GLU A 89 -9.79 2.57 6.51
CA GLU A 89 -11.22 2.62 6.27
C GLU A 89 -11.49 2.14 4.85
N VAL A 90 -12.54 1.36 4.67
CA VAL A 90 -12.93 0.78 3.39
C VAL A 90 -14.44 0.93 3.29
N ALA A 91 -14.94 1.58 2.23
CA ALA A 91 -16.37 1.77 2.09
C ALA A 91 -17.08 0.46 1.72
N ASN A 92 -16.52 -0.29 0.76
CA ASN A 92 -17.07 -1.57 0.35
C ASN A 92 -15.95 -2.59 0.16
N ALA A 93 -16.13 -3.77 0.73
CA ALA A 93 -15.29 -4.92 0.49
C ALA A 93 -16.15 -6.05 -0.05
N SER A 94 -15.77 -6.60 -1.20
CA SER A 94 -16.38 -7.79 -1.78
C SER A 94 -15.37 -8.91 -1.83
N LEU A 95 -15.84 -10.14 -1.60
CA LEU A 95 -15.04 -11.35 -1.65
C LEU A 95 -15.79 -12.38 -2.48
N ASP A 96 -15.17 -12.80 -3.58
CA ASP A 96 -15.66 -13.85 -4.44
C ASP A 96 -15.22 -15.21 -3.88
N TYR A 97 -16.16 -15.86 -3.20
CA TYR A 97 -15.95 -17.18 -2.61
C TYR A 97 -15.86 -18.31 -3.64
N GLU A 98 -16.45 -18.13 -4.82
CA GLU A 98 -16.34 -19.12 -5.89
C GLU A 98 -14.92 -19.13 -6.45
N CYS A 99 -14.38 -17.94 -6.71
CA CYS A 99 -12.98 -17.74 -7.05
C CYS A 99 -12.05 -18.28 -5.95
N LEU A 100 -12.27 -17.90 -4.69
CA LEU A 100 -11.44 -18.33 -3.57
C LEU A 100 -11.39 -19.86 -3.41
N ASN A 101 -12.53 -20.53 -3.56
CA ASN A 101 -12.62 -21.99 -3.46
C ASN A 101 -12.08 -22.73 -4.69
N SER A 102 -11.97 -22.05 -5.83
CA SER A 102 -11.37 -22.61 -7.04
C SER A 102 -9.84 -22.57 -7.04
N LEU A 103 -9.24 -21.84 -6.10
CA LEU A 103 -7.80 -21.76 -5.98
C LEU A 103 -7.24 -23.13 -5.56
N PRO A 104 -6.07 -23.52 -6.10
CA PRO A 104 -5.39 -24.72 -5.67
C PRO A 104 -5.01 -24.56 -4.18
N SER A 105 -5.78 -25.20 -3.30
CA SER A 105 -5.39 -25.39 -1.92
C SER A 105 -4.16 -26.29 -1.93
N ASN A 106 -2.99 -25.71 -1.70
CA ASN A 106 -1.81 -26.50 -1.37
C ASN A 106 -2.07 -27.12 0.02
N ASP A 107 -2.76 -28.26 0.03
CA ASP A 107 -3.02 -29.06 1.23
C ASP A 107 -1.73 -29.55 1.91
N ASP A 108 -0.58 -29.39 1.25
CA ASP A 108 0.76 -29.67 1.77
C ASP A 108 1.30 -28.59 2.72
N ALA A 109 0.61 -27.46 2.88
CA ALA A 109 0.93 -26.42 3.85
C ALA A 109 -0.15 -26.28 4.92
N LYS A 110 -0.50 -27.38 5.60
CA LYS A 110 -1.27 -27.36 6.87
C LYS A 110 -0.42 -26.77 8.01
N THR A 111 0.08 -25.54 7.83
CA THR A 111 0.53 -24.75 8.97
C THR A 111 -0.74 -24.10 9.51
N SER A 112 -1.27 -24.69 10.59
CA SER A 112 -2.30 -24.08 11.43
C SER A 112 -1.97 -22.60 11.59
N LEU A 113 -2.70 -21.75 10.88
CA LEU A 113 -2.54 -20.31 10.94
C LEU A 113 -3.00 -19.91 12.34
N ASN A 114 -2.05 -19.83 13.25
CA ASN A 114 -2.30 -19.58 14.65
C ASN A 114 -2.66 -18.10 14.78
N LEU A 115 -3.94 -17.79 14.59
CA LEU A 115 -4.52 -16.44 14.61
C LEU A 115 -4.23 -15.69 15.92
N THR A 116 -3.76 -16.37 16.96
CA THR A 116 -3.25 -15.78 18.21
C THR A 116 -2.15 -14.73 17.96
N ALA A 117 -1.36 -14.87 16.88
CA ALA A 117 -0.34 -13.88 16.52
C ALA A 117 -0.92 -12.55 16.02
N LEU A 118 -2.13 -12.55 15.43
CA LEU A 118 -2.80 -11.34 14.93
C LEU A 118 -3.51 -10.56 16.04
N PHE A 119 -3.80 -11.20 17.18
CA PHE A 119 -4.51 -10.59 18.31
C PHE A 119 -3.60 -10.26 19.49
N LEU A 120 -2.28 -10.37 19.35
CA LEU A 120 -1.37 -9.89 20.39
C LEU A 120 -1.43 -8.34 20.41
N PRO A 121 -1.95 -7.72 21.48
CA PRO A 121 -1.92 -6.28 21.62
C PRO A 121 -0.45 -5.86 21.67
N SER A 122 -0.02 -5.07 20.69
CA SER A 122 1.30 -4.46 20.64
C SER A 122 1.41 -3.30 21.64
N HIS A 123 1.22 -3.57 22.93
CA HIS A 123 1.69 -2.71 24.03
C HIS A 123 1.63 -3.46 25.38
N PRO A 124 2.77 -3.68 26.08
CA PRO A 124 2.75 -3.88 27.51
C PRO A 124 2.63 -2.51 28.20
N LEU A 125 1.56 -2.34 28.98
CA LEU A 125 1.51 -1.32 30.04
C LEU A 125 2.68 -1.55 31.01
N LYS A 126 3.52 -0.54 31.18
CA LYS A 126 4.19 -0.28 32.45
C LYS A 126 4.35 1.22 32.64
#